data_AF-L7JZL7-F1
#
_entry.id   AF-L7JZL7-F1
#
_cell.length_a   1.000
_cell.length_b   1.000
_cell.length_c   1.000
_cell.angle_alpha   90.00
_cell.angle_beta   90.00
_cell.angle_gamma   90.00
#
_symmetry.space_group_name_H-M   'P 1'
#
loop_
_entity.id
_entity.type
_entity.pdbx_description
1 polymer ?
#
loop_
_entity_poly.entity_id
_entity_poly.type
_entity_poly.pdbx_seq_one_letter_code
_entity_poly.pdbx_strand_id
1 'polypeptide(L)' 'VSFVSGTTLDPDQLIHAGSKDYEFKSAVFFYSIGSTGHYFTVCKYESKFHIISFGKSNKANFNDVCVKNRLVLAFYEQR' A
#
# COMPACT_ATOMS: atom_id res chain seq x y z
N VAL A 1 4.52 2.24 17.14
CA VAL A 1 3.40 1.44 16.57
C VAL A 1 4.02 0.19 15.99
N SER A 2 3.75 -0.99 16.57
CA SER A 2 4.25 -2.27 16.07
C SER A 2 3.21 -2.86 15.13
N PHE A 3 3.57 -3.09 13.87
CA PHE A 3 2.70 -3.79 12.93
C PHE A 3 3.00 -5.28 13.05
N VAL A 4 2.03 -6.03 13.58
CA VAL A 4 2.07 -7.49 13.63
C VAL A 4 2.17 -8.01 12.21
N SER A 5 3.16 -8.87 11.93
CA SER A 5 3.25 -9.65 10.71
C SER A 5 1.89 -10.32 10.42
N GLY A 6 1.20 -9.89 9.37
CA GLY A 6 -0.12 -10.41 8.99
C GLY A 6 -1.27 -9.39 9.02
N THR A 7 -1.04 -8.14 9.43
CA THR A 7 -2.04 -7.08 9.25
C THR A 7 -2.17 -6.71 7.78
N THR A 8 -3.35 -7.00 7.21
CA THR A 8 -3.74 -6.50 5.88
C THR A 8 -3.96 -5.01 6.03
N LEU A 9 -3.23 -4.20 5.26
CA LEU A 9 -3.47 -2.77 5.17
C LEU A 9 -4.89 -2.53 4.66
N ASP A 10 -5.72 -1.86 5.46
CA ASP A 10 -7.02 -1.36 5.03
C ASP A 10 -6.84 0.08 4.52
N PRO A 11 -7.01 0.34 3.21
CA PRO A 11 -6.74 1.65 2.64
C PRO A 11 -7.87 2.66 2.90
N ASP A 12 -9.01 2.23 3.44
CA ASP A 12 -10.10 3.11 3.82
C ASP A 12 -10.11 3.38 5.34
N GLN A 13 -9.23 2.72 6.10
CA GLN A 13 -9.00 3.02 7.51
C GLN A 13 -8.26 4.36 7.68
N LEU A 14 -8.83 5.24 8.49
CA LEU A 14 -8.15 6.46 8.95
C LEU A 14 -7.18 6.12 10.08
N ILE A 15 -5.98 6.72 10.02
CA ILE A 15 -5.05 6.72 11.14
C ILE A 15 -5.27 7.98 11.96
N HIS A 16 -5.60 7.79 13.23
CA HIS A 16 -5.70 8.87 14.21
C HIS A 16 -4.35 9.02 14.93
N ALA A 17 -3.71 10.18 14.79
CA ALA A 17 -2.46 10.48 15.46
C ALA A 17 -2.50 11.90 16.06
N GLY A 18 -2.73 11.97 17.37
CA GLY A 18 -3.01 13.23 18.06
C GLY A 18 -4.41 13.74 17.74
N SER A 19 -4.53 15.03 17.41
CA SER A 19 -5.78 15.67 16.97
C SER A 19 -5.98 15.67 15.46
N LYS A 20 -5.20 14.86 14.73
CA LYS A 20 -5.16 14.84 13.27
C LYS A 20 -5.53 13.46 12.75
N ASP A 21 -6.27 13.47 11.66
CA ASP A 21 -6.64 12.29 10.89
C ASP A 21 -5.78 12.20 9.63
N TYR A 22 -5.33 11.00 9.32
CA TYR A 22 -4.51 10.73 8.16
C TYR A 22 -5.16 9.67 7.28
N GLU A 23 -5.31 9.98 6.00
CA GLU A 23 -5.86 9.07 4.99
C GLU A 23 -4.75 8.40 4.18
N PHE A 24 -4.99 7.16 3.75
CA PHE A 24 -4.04 6.42 2.94
C PHE A 24 -3.88 7.04 1.55
N LYS A 25 -2.64 7.19 1.09
CA LYS A 25 -2.33 7.67 -0.28
C LYS A 25 -1.63 6.66 -1.13
N SER A 26 -0.57 6.06 -0.61
CA SER A 26 0.24 5.10 -1.35
C SER A 26 0.99 4.13 -0.44
N ALA A 27 1.44 3.02 -1.00
CA ALA A 27 2.24 2.03 -0.31
C ALA A 27 3.29 1.45 -1.24
N VAL A 28 4.42 1.03 -0.67
CA VAL A 28 5.44 0.23 -1.34
C VAL A 28 5.27 -1.21 -0.90
N PHE A 29 5.17 -2.09 -1.88
CA PHE A 29 5.10 -3.52 -1.71
C PHE A 29 6.36 -4.17 -2.27
N PHE A 30 6.70 -5.33 -1.70
CA PHE A 30 7.74 -6.20 -2.18
C PHE A 30 7.13 -7.53 -2.60
N TYR A 31 7.42 -7.93 -3.83
CA TYR A 31 7.11 -9.23 -4.38
C TYR A 31 8.39 -10.05 -4.49
N SER A 32 8.33 -11.35 -4.18
CA SER A 32 9.48 -12.25 -4.32
C SER A 32 9.12 -13.57 -4.98
N ILE A 33 10.00 -14.03 -5.88
CA ILE A 33 10.01 -15.39 -6.40
C ILE A 33 11.40 -15.97 -6.16
N GLY A 34 11.50 -17.00 -5.33
CA GLY A 34 12.78 -17.61 -4.97
C GLY A 34 13.74 -16.59 -4.33
N SER A 35 14.95 -16.47 -4.87
CA SER A 35 15.98 -15.52 -4.41
C SER A 35 15.86 -14.12 -5.03
N THR A 36 14.91 -13.90 -5.93
CA THR A 36 14.72 -12.61 -6.60
C THR A 36 13.50 -11.90 -6.04
N GLY A 37 13.54 -10.57 -5.98
CA GLY A 37 12.38 -9.78 -5.61
C GLY A 37 12.35 -8.42 -6.28
N HIS A 38 11.18 -7.80 -6.22
CA HIS A 38 10.87 -6.56 -6.91
C HIS A 38 10.03 -5.66 -6.01
N TYR A 39 10.40 -4.39 -5.93
CA TYR A 39 9.63 -3.37 -5.25
C TYR A 39 8.74 -2.64 -6.25
N PHE A 40 7.49 -2.44 -5.87
CA PHE A 40 6.53 -1.66 -6.66
C PHE A 40 5.65 -0.82 -5.74
N THR A 41 5.04 0.21 -6.30
CA THR A 41 4.19 1.13 -5.56
C THR A 41 2.73 0.92 -5.92
N VAL A 42 1.84 1.06 -4.96
CA VAL A 42 0.41 1.24 -5.19
C VAL A 42 0.00 2.62 -4.72
N CYS A 43 -0.78 3.34 -5.50
CA CYS A 43 -1.36 4.62 -5.10
C CYS A 43 -2.87 4.66 -5.38
N LYS A 44 -3.58 5.52 -4.62
CA LYS A 44 -4.99 5.85 -4.85
C LYS A 44 -5.06 7.08 -5.76
N TYR A 45 -5.72 6.95 -6.91
CA TYR A 45 -5.97 8.03 -7.87
C TYR A 45 -7.42 7.93 -8.35
N GLU A 46 -8.19 9.03 -8.25
CA GLU A 46 -9.62 9.07 -8.63
C GLU A 46 -10.45 7.91 -8.04
N SER A 47 -10.27 7.63 -6.75
CA SER A 47 -10.93 6.53 -6.03
C SER A 47 -10.60 5.11 -6.53
N LYS A 48 -9.57 4.95 -7.37
CA LYS A 48 -9.08 3.65 -7.87
C LYS A 48 -7.64 3.45 -7.45
N PHE A 49 -7.26 2.19 -7.25
CA PHE A 49 -5.88 1.84 -6.96
C PHE A 49 -5.12 1.51 -8.24
N HIS A 50 -3.88 1.98 -8.31
CA HIS A 50 -2.99 1.77 -9.43
C HIS A 50 -1.67 1.20 -8.94
N ILE A 51 -1.21 0.11 -9.55
CA ILE A 51 0.16 -0.38 -9.42
C ILE A 51 1.04 0.42 -10.37
N ILE A 52 2.11 0.99 -9.84
CA ILE A 52 3.18 1.64 -10.58
C ILE A 52 4.44 0.78 -10.47
N SER A 53 4.92 0.32 -11.60
CA SER A 53 6.09 -0.57 -11.69
C SER A 53 6.74 -0.43 -13.05
N PHE A 54 8.07 -0.40 -13.10
CA PHE A 54 8.85 -0.26 -14.34
C PHE A 54 8.38 0.87 -15.27
N GLY A 55 8.01 2.03 -14.69
CA GLY A 55 7.50 3.19 -15.45
C GLY A 55 6.10 3.02 -16.06
N LYS A 56 5.37 1.94 -15.72
CA LYS A 56 4.01 1.68 -16.17
C LYS A 56 3.02 1.80 -15.01
N SER A 57 1.79 2.21 -15.32
CA SER A 57 0.67 2.28 -14.38
C SER A 57 -0.47 1.38 -14.85
N ASN A 58 -0.99 0.54 -13.96
CA ASN A 58 -2.13 -0.33 -14.23
C ASN A 58 -3.11 -0.28 -13.06
N LYS A 59 -4.42 -0.29 -13.36
CA LYS A 59 -5.46 -0.43 -12.33
C LYS A 59 -5.27 -1.75 -11.59
N ALA A 60 -5.52 -1.74 -10.28
CA ALA A 60 -5.37 -2.89 -9.43
C ALA A 60 -6.51 -2.99 -8.41
N ASN A 61 -6.82 -4.22 -7.99
CA ASN A 61 -7.58 -4.47 -6.79
C ASN A 61 -6.61 -4.45 -5.60
N PHE A 62 -6.86 -3.58 -4.62
CA PHE A 62 -5.95 -3.39 -3.49
C PHE A 62 -5.82 -4.64 -2.61
N ASN A 63 -6.94 -5.33 -2.36
CA ASN A 63 -6.95 -6.53 -1.53
C ASN A 63 -6.11 -7.64 -2.17
N ASP A 64 -6.22 -7.82 -3.49
CA ASP A 64 -5.39 -8.78 -4.22
C ASP A 64 -3.90 -8.47 -4.09
N VAL A 65 -3.52 -7.19 -4.06
CA VAL A 65 -2.14 -6.77 -3.84
C VAL A 65 -1.69 -7.13 -2.43
N CYS A 66 -2.46 -6.77 -1.40
CA CYS A 66 -2.11 -7.02 0.00
C CYS A 66 -1.96 -8.51 0.32
N VAL A 67 -2.77 -9.37 -0.28
CA VAL A 67 -2.71 -10.83 -0.03
C VAL A 67 -1.49 -11.47 -0.69
N LYS A 68 -1.04 -10.97 -1.84
CA LYS A 68 0.03 -11.60 -2.65
C LYS A 68 1.42 -11.03 -2.38
N ASN A 69 1.52 -9.90 -1.69
CA ASN A 69 2.76 -9.13 -1.60
C ASN A 69 3.00 -8.65 -0.17
N ARG A 70 4.27 -8.50 0.18
CA ARG A 70 4.63 -7.97 1.49
C ARG A 70 4.56 -6.45 1.45
N LEU A 71 3.73 -5.86 2.30
CA LEU A 71 3.77 -4.43 2.57
C LEU A 71 5.12 -4.06 3.20
N VAL A 72 5.78 -3.04 2.65
CA VAL A 72 7.08 -2.54 3.14
C VAL A 72 6.91 -1.19 3.82
N LEU A 73 6.22 -0.26 3.15
CA LEU A 73 5.98 1.10 3.63
C LEU A 73 4.57 1.53 3.21
N ALA A 74 3.93 2.34 4.05
CA ALA A 74 2.66 3.01 3.73
C ALA A 74 2.80 4.51 4.00
N PHE A 75 2.22 5.30 3.10
CA PHE A 75 2.23 6.76 3.13
C PHE A 75 0.81 7.25 3.33
N TYR A 76 0.65 8.13 4.30
CA TYR A 76 -0.60 8.75 4.64
C TYR A 76 -0.47 10.27 4.55
N GLU A 77 -1.54 10.94 4.15
CA GLU A 77 -1.64 12.39 4.10
C GLU A 77 -2.65 12.85 5.13
N GLN A 78 -2.38 13.99 5.77
CA GLN A 78 -3.33 14.59 6.70
C GLN A 78 -4.58 15.03 5.93
N ARG A 79 -5.76 14.69 6.45
CA ARG A 79 -7.04 15.17 5.93
C ARG A 79 -7.28 16.66 6.24
#